data_AF-A0A124L7Q6-F1
#
_entry.id   AF-A0A124L7Q6-F1
#
_cell.length_a   1.000
_cell.length_b   1.000
_cell.length_c   1.000
_cell.angle_alpha   90.00
_cell.angle_beta   90.00
_cell.angle_gamma   90.00
#
_symmetry.space_group_name_H-M   'P 1'
#
loop_
_entity.id
_entity.type
_entity.pdbx_description
1 polymer ?
#
loop_
_entity_poly.entity_id
_entity_poly.type
_entity_poly.pdbx_seq_one_letter_code
_entity_poly.pdbx_strand_id
1 'polypeptide(L)'
;MEAVSLKALASVSPREFAEILSGPPERAAAWVAAAAGHGIVDAQAVYGQYLLDGHGVPRDPAAALTWFRHAAHANHPMAMNMLGRCYEFGWGTAACAPVAVYWYRLAAQAGLDWGMYNYATALALGNGVDENRADALDWFRRAAALGHAKSINLIGGFYEDGWVVAADADLAFDHYRRAAVAGDFRGQFNYARLLAERGRLDDALAWLARVPATATPAFVAKMRAYLAASPFEAFRQAAAWLPPDDQEFVS
;
A
#
# COMPACT_ATOMS: atom_id res chain seq x y z
N MET A 1 -12.23 24.57 20.40
CA MET A 1 -10.94 25.08 19.89
C MET A 1 -11.21 26.32 19.08
N GLU A 2 -10.41 27.36 19.26
CA GLU A 2 -10.46 28.57 18.43
C GLU A 2 -10.03 28.22 17.00
N ALA A 3 -10.74 28.73 15.98
CA ALA A 3 -10.45 28.42 14.59
C ALA A 3 -9.10 29.04 14.19
N VAL A 4 -8.25 28.25 13.52
CA VAL A 4 -6.96 28.75 12.99
C VAL A 4 -7.25 29.77 11.89
N SER A 5 -6.87 31.03 12.12
CA SER A 5 -7.14 32.12 11.18
C SER A 5 -6.18 32.10 9.98
N LEU A 6 -6.61 32.69 8.86
CA LEU A 6 -5.75 32.92 7.69
C LEU A 6 -4.48 33.70 8.05
N LYS A 7 -4.60 34.67 8.97
CA LYS A 7 -3.44 35.42 9.48
C LYS A 7 -2.43 34.51 10.17
N ALA A 8 -2.91 33.57 10.98
CA ALA A 8 -2.05 32.60 11.67
C ALA A 8 -1.36 31.65 10.68
N LEU A 9 -2.07 31.17 9.65
CA LEU A 9 -1.49 30.36 8.58
C LEU A 9 -0.43 31.13 7.78
N ALA A 10 -0.68 32.41 7.49
CA ALA A 10 0.25 33.24 6.72
C ALA A 10 1.50 33.66 7.53
N SER A 11 1.43 33.63 8.87
CA SER A 11 2.53 34.06 9.74
C SER A 11 3.35 32.92 10.34
N VAL A 12 2.89 31.67 10.25
CA VAL A 12 3.60 30.52 10.85
C VAL A 12 4.88 30.23 10.07
N SER A 13 6.00 30.07 10.77
CA SER A 13 7.25 29.64 10.13
C SER A 13 7.22 28.13 9.82
N PRO A 14 8.04 27.64 8.87
CA PRO A 14 8.13 26.20 8.59
C PRO A 14 8.47 25.36 9.83
N ARG A 15 9.31 25.89 10.72
CA ARG A 15 9.69 25.22 11.97
C ARG A 15 8.50 25.12 12.93
N GLU A 16 7.82 26.23 13.19
CA GLU A 16 6.63 26.23 14.05
C GLU A 16 5.53 25.33 13.49
N PHE A 17 5.36 25.31 12.17
CA PHE A 17 4.41 24.43 11.52
C PHE A 17 4.78 22.96 11.70
N ALA A 18 6.05 22.59 11.54
CA ALA A 18 6.51 21.23 11.83
C ALA A 18 6.29 20.84 13.30
N GLU A 19 6.55 21.75 14.25
CA GLU A 19 6.28 21.55 15.68
C GLU A 19 4.77 21.37 15.96
N ILE A 20 3.90 22.11 15.26
CA ILE A 20 2.44 21.93 15.33
C ILE A 20 2.03 20.55 14.82
N LEU A 21 2.54 20.13 13.66
CA LEU A 21 2.21 18.83 13.05
C LEU A 21 2.73 17.64 13.85
N SER A 22 3.81 17.84 14.61
CA SER A 22 4.40 16.82 15.49
C SER A 22 3.82 16.84 16.91
N GLY A 23 2.92 17.80 17.19
CA GLY A 23 2.30 18.03 18.48
C GLY A 23 1.02 17.21 18.70
N PRO A 24 0.12 17.66 19.59
CA PRO A 24 -1.16 17.01 19.83
C PRO A 24 -1.96 16.86 18.52
N PRO A 25 -2.53 15.67 18.24
CA PRO A 25 -3.14 15.37 16.95
C PRO A 25 -4.34 16.28 16.64
N GLU A 26 -5.10 16.71 17.65
CA GLU A 26 -6.24 17.63 17.47
C GLU A 26 -5.77 19.01 17.00
N ARG A 27 -4.61 19.46 17.52
CA ARG A 27 -4.01 20.72 17.10
C ARG A 27 -3.46 20.60 15.67
N ALA A 28 -2.75 19.52 15.36
CA ALA A 28 -2.27 19.26 14.00
C ALA A 28 -3.43 19.24 12.99
N ALA A 29 -4.50 18.49 13.31
CA ALA A 29 -5.67 18.38 12.46
C ALA A 29 -6.41 19.71 12.27
N ALA A 30 -6.54 20.54 13.31
CA ALA A 30 -7.15 21.87 13.19
C ALA A 30 -6.37 22.79 12.23
N TRP A 31 -5.03 22.74 12.25
CA TRP A 31 -4.18 23.52 11.36
C TRP A 31 -4.23 23.01 9.92
N VAL A 32 -4.17 21.69 9.73
CA VAL A 32 -4.30 21.06 8.41
C VAL A 32 -5.68 21.33 7.81
N ALA A 33 -6.75 21.25 8.61
CA ALA A 33 -8.11 21.56 8.19
C ALA A 33 -8.25 23.02 7.73
N ALA A 34 -7.66 23.97 8.46
CA ALA A 34 -7.70 25.38 8.08
C ALA A 34 -6.94 25.62 6.76
N ALA A 35 -5.75 25.03 6.60
CA ALA A 35 -4.99 25.08 5.36
C ALA A 35 -5.79 24.49 4.17
N ALA A 36 -6.45 23.34 4.37
CA ALA A 36 -7.31 22.71 3.36
C ALA A 36 -8.50 23.60 2.98
N GLY A 37 -9.16 24.23 3.97
CA GLY A 37 -10.25 25.19 3.78
C GLY A 37 -9.86 26.44 3.01
N HIS A 38 -8.58 26.82 3.05
CA HIS A 38 -8.01 27.90 2.25
C HIS A 38 -7.44 27.47 0.90
N GLY A 39 -7.67 26.21 0.49
CA GLY A 39 -7.35 25.74 -0.86
C GLY A 39 -5.93 25.21 -1.04
N ILE A 40 -5.17 25.00 0.04
CA ILE A 40 -3.84 24.36 -0.05
C ILE A 40 -4.05 22.89 -0.39
N VAL A 41 -3.75 22.51 -1.63
CA VAL A 41 -4.05 21.19 -2.22
C VAL A 41 -3.43 20.04 -1.42
N ASP A 42 -2.18 20.17 -1.00
CA ASP A 42 -1.51 19.15 -0.19
C ASP A 42 -2.22 18.96 1.16
N ALA A 43 -2.68 20.06 1.77
CA ALA A 43 -3.42 20.01 3.03
C ALA A 43 -4.80 19.37 2.85
N GLN A 44 -5.45 19.53 1.69
CA GLN A 44 -6.69 18.82 1.39
C GLN A 44 -6.48 17.30 1.36
N ALA A 45 -5.40 16.83 0.71
CA ALA A 45 -5.07 15.41 0.69
C ALA A 45 -4.73 14.88 2.10
N VAL A 46 -3.92 15.61 2.88
CA VAL A 46 -3.56 15.22 4.25
C VAL A 46 -4.79 15.24 5.17
N TYR A 47 -5.65 16.25 5.07
CA TYR A 47 -6.86 16.32 5.90
C TYR A 47 -7.83 15.20 5.58
N GLY A 48 -7.97 14.85 4.29
CA GLY A 48 -8.72 13.67 3.87
C GLY A 48 -8.21 12.40 4.55
N GLN A 49 -6.88 12.23 4.64
CA GLN A 49 -6.29 11.10 5.35
C GLN A 49 -6.58 11.14 6.86
N TYR A 50 -6.47 12.30 7.50
CA TYR A 50 -6.80 12.44 8.93
C TYR A 50 -8.25 12.08 9.24
N LEU A 51 -9.19 12.49 8.39
CA LEU A 51 -10.61 12.13 8.52
C LEU A 51 -10.86 10.64 8.29
N LEU A 52 -10.10 10.02 7.39
CA LEU A 52 -10.23 8.58 7.12
C LEU A 52 -9.73 7.73 8.32
N ASP A 53 -8.63 8.17 8.95
CA ASP A 53 -7.97 7.47 10.05
C ASP A 53 -8.50 7.87 11.44
N GLY A 54 -9.21 9.00 11.55
CA GLY A 54 -9.59 9.59 12.83
C GLY A 54 -8.42 10.23 13.58
N HIS A 55 -7.41 10.74 12.87
CA HIS A 55 -6.21 11.32 13.47
C HIS A 55 -6.48 12.75 13.97
N GLY A 56 -6.75 12.89 15.27
CA GLY A 56 -7.03 14.19 15.91
C GLY A 56 -8.41 14.78 15.58
N VAL A 57 -9.23 14.05 14.83
CA VAL A 57 -10.61 14.38 14.47
C VAL A 57 -11.46 13.12 14.48
N PRO A 58 -12.79 13.20 14.69
CA PRO A 58 -13.67 12.06 14.49
C PRO A 58 -13.52 11.49 13.08
N ARG A 59 -13.50 10.15 12.97
CA ARG A 59 -13.42 9.48 11.68
C ARG A 59 -14.67 9.78 10.84
N ASP A 60 -14.46 10.33 9.64
CA ASP A 60 -15.51 10.67 8.67
C ASP A 60 -15.05 10.36 7.23
N PRO A 61 -15.31 9.13 6.73
CA PRO A 61 -14.94 8.75 5.37
C PRO A 61 -15.65 9.55 4.28
N ALA A 62 -16.84 10.11 4.54
CA ALA A 62 -17.59 10.89 3.55
C ALA A 62 -16.98 12.29 3.38
N ALA A 63 -16.57 12.91 4.48
CA ALA A 63 -15.78 14.15 4.44
C ALA A 63 -14.41 13.90 3.82
N ALA A 64 -13.73 12.80 4.16
CA ALA A 64 -12.45 12.41 3.55
C ALA A 64 -12.54 12.32 2.02
N LEU A 65 -13.55 11.61 1.52
CA LEU A 65 -13.84 11.50 0.08
C LEU A 65 -13.99 12.87 -0.59
N THR A 66 -14.66 13.81 0.07
CA THR A 66 -14.87 15.18 -0.45
C THR A 66 -13.54 15.93 -0.59
N TRP A 67 -12.66 15.85 0.42
CA TRP A 67 -11.34 16.46 0.35
C TRP A 67 -10.42 15.81 -0.68
N PHE A 68 -10.42 14.47 -0.78
CA PHE A 68 -9.69 13.79 -1.84
C PHE A 68 -10.19 14.19 -3.22
N ARG A 69 -11.50 14.37 -3.42
CA ARG A 69 -12.04 14.90 -4.68
C ARG A 69 -11.51 16.29 -4.98
N HIS A 70 -11.53 17.22 -4.04
CA HIS A 70 -11.00 18.58 -4.28
C HIS A 70 -9.53 18.54 -4.71
N ALA A 71 -8.68 17.80 -3.98
CA ALA A 71 -7.27 17.70 -4.31
C ALA A 71 -7.01 16.95 -5.63
N ALA A 72 -7.77 15.89 -5.92
CA ALA A 72 -7.63 15.13 -7.17
C ALA A 72 -7.99 15.97 -8.40
N HIS A 73 -9.04 16.81 -8.33
CA HIS A 73 -9.39 17.74 -9.41
C HIS A 73 -8.37 18.88 -9.57
N ALA A 74 -7.57 19.16 -8.53
CA ALA A 74 -6.40 20.04 -8.59
C ALA A 74 -5.11 19.30 -9.03
N ASN A 75 -5.25 18.11 -9.63
CA ASN A 75 -4.16 17.27 -10.14
C ASN A 75 -3.22 16.67 -9.07
N HIS A 76 -3.63 16.55 -7.81
CA HIS A 76 -2.79 15.95 -6.76
C HIS A 76 -2.73 14.42 -6.89
N PRO A 77 -1.56 13.81 -7.20
CA PRO A 77 -1.48 12.39 -7.56
C PRO A 77 -1.90 11.44 -6.43
N MET A 78 -1.47 11.72 -5.20
CA MET A 78 -1.86 10.89 -4.05
C MET A 78 -3.36 10.98 -3.76
N ALA A 79 -3.99 12.13 -4.04
CA ALA A 79 -5.42 12.29 -3.83
C ALA A 79 -6.23 11.53 -4.88
N MET A 80 -5.76 11.49 -6.14
CA MET A 80 -6.33 10.60 -7.16
C MET A 80 -6.24 9.13 -6.71
N ASN A 81 -5.08 8.69 -6.21
CA ASN A 81 -4.92 7.34 -5.70
C ASN A 81 -5.87 7.06 -4.51
N MET A 82 -5.99 7.98 -3.56
CA MET A 82 -6.91 7.83 -2.43
C MET A 82 -8.38 7.83 -2.87
N LEU A 83 -8.74 8.64 -3.86
CA LEU A 83 -10.07 8.63 -4.46
C LEU A 83 -10.37 7.28 -5.13
N GLY A 84 -9.37 6.70 -5.81
CA GLY A 84 -9.43 5.32 -6.31
C GLY A 84 -9.73 4.32 -5.19
N ARG A 85 -9.03 4.40 -4.07
CA ARG A 85 -9.25 3.53 -2.90
C ARG A 85 -10.63 3.72 -2.28
N CYS A 86 -11.15 4.94 -2.22
CA CYS A 86 -12.50 5.19 -1.75
C CYS A 86 -13.54 4.45 -2.59
N TYR A 87 -13.38 4.43 -3.91
CA TYR A 87 -14.27 3.67 -4.80
C TYR A 87 -13.98 2.16 -4.80
N GLU A 88 -12.75 1.72 -4.54
CA GLU A 88 -12.46 0.28 -4.42
C GLU A 88 -13.10 -0.32 -3.16
N PHE A 89 -12.96 0.36 -2.01
CA PHE A 89 -13.36 -0.16 -0.70
C PHE A 89 -14.68 0.43 -0.16
N GLY A 90 -15.32 1.33 -0.89
CA GLY A 90 -16.56 1.98 -0.46
C GLY A 90 -16.38 2.95 0.71
N TRP A 91 -15.25 3.64 0.81
CA TRP A 91 -15.02 4.61 1.88
C TRP A 91 -15.72 5.93 1.57
N GLY A 92 -16.81 6.21 2.30
CA GLY A 92 -17.63 7.41 2.13
C GLY A 92 -18.51 7.40 0.88
N THR A 93 -18.56 6.27 0.16
CA THR A 93 -19.34 6.08 -1.06
C THR A 93 -19.62 4.59 -1.31
N ALA A 94 -20.45 4.27 -2.30
CA ALA A 94 -20.60 2.90 -2.76
C ALA A 94 -19.36 2.46 -3.56
N ALA A 95 -18.93 1.21 -3.38
CA ALA A 95 -17.82 0.67 -4.14
C ALA A 95 -18.15 0.63 -5.65
N CYS A 96 -17.17 0.97 -6.49
CA CYS A 96 -17.28 0.97 -7.95
C CYS A 96 -15.90 0.77 -8.59
N ALA A 97 -15.59 -0.48 -8.96
CA ALA A 97 -14.28 -0.84 -9.52
C ALA A 97 -13.89 -0.04 -10.78
N PRO A 98 -14.78 0.18 -11.78
CA PRO A 98 -14.41 0.99 -12.95
C PRO A 98 -14.00 2.43 -12.61
N VAL A 99 -14.67 3.04 -11.62
CA VAL A 99 -14.32 4.40 -11.16
C VAL A 99 -13.00 4.38 -10.38
N ALA A 100 -12.76 3.34 -9.56
CA ALA A 100 -11.49 3.18 -8.86
C ALA A 100 -10.31 3.12 -9.85
N VAL A 101 -10.43 2.27 -10.87
CA VAL A 101 -9.41 2.09 -11.92
C VAL A 101 -9.16 3.38 -12.70
N TYR A 102 -10.22 4.13 -13.01
CA TYR A 102 -10.07 5.44 -13.66
C TYR A 102 -9.14 6.36 -12.86
N TRP A 103 -9.35 6.48 -11.55
CA TRP A 103 -8.53 7.34 -10.70
C TRP A 103 -7.11 6.79 -10.48
N TYR A 104 -6.95 5.47 -10.35
CA TYR A 104 -5.62 4.85 -10.30
C TYR A 104 -4.82 5.10 -11.57
N ARG A 105 -5.45 5.01 -12.75
CA ARG A 105 -4.81 5.33 -14.02
C ARG A 105 -4.34 6.78 -14.07
N LEU A 106 -5.16 7.73 -13.63
CA LEU A 106 -4.75 9.14 -13.57
C LEU A 106 -3.57 9.36 -12.61
N ALA A 107 -3.60 8.75 -11.42
CA ALA A 107 -2.48 8.79 -10.47
C ALA A 107 -1.19 8.20 -11.08
N ALA A 108 -1.31 7.07 -11.79
CA ALA A 108 -0.19 6.42 -12.49
C ALA A 108 0.40 7.32 -13.59
N GLN A 109 -0.46 7.96 -14.39
CA GLN A 109 -0.05 8.90 -15.44
C GLN A 109 0.60 10.17 -14.87
N ALA A 110 0.20 10.58 -13.67
CA ALA A 110 0.83 11.67 -12.93
C ALA A 110 2.14 11.28 -12.22
N GLY A 111 2.62 10.04 -12.43
CA GLY A 111 3.92 9.59 -11.93
C GLY A 111 3.92 8.97 -10.53
N LEU A 112 2.75 8.76 -9.91
CA LEU A 112 2.67 8.14 -8.58
C LEU A 112 2.87 6.63 -8.67
N ASP A 113 3.89 6.12 -8.01
CA ASP A 113 4.23 4.70 -7.90
C ASP A 113 3.08 3.82 -7.34
N TRP A 114 2.39 4.29 -6.30
CA TRP A 114 1.19 3.63 -5.76
C TRP A 114 0.04 3.60 -6.76
N GLY A 115 -0.13 4.67 -7.54
CA GLY A 115 -1.12 4.72 -8.63
C GLY A 115 -0.79 3.70 -9.72
N MET A 116 0.47 3.62 -10.12
CA MET A 116 0.97 2.64 -11.09
C MET A 116 0.73 1.21 -10.59
N TYR A 117 1.06 0.92 -9.33
CA TYR A 117 0.83 -0.39 -8.71
C TYR A 117 -0.65 -0.78 -8.68
N ASN A 118 -1.53 0.13 -8.24
CA ASN A 118 -2.97 -0.15 -8.14
C ASN A 118 -3.59 -0.33 -9.54
N TYR A 119 -3.20 0.49 -10.51
CA TYR A 119 -3.66 0.36 -11.89
C TYR A 119 -3.18 -0.95 -12.53
N ALA A 120 -1.90 -1.29 -12.36
CA ALA A 120 -1.33 -2.55 -12.83
C ALA A 120 -2.04 -3.77 -12.21
N THR A 121 -2.37 -3.70 -10.92
CA THR A 121 -3.10 -4.77 -10.22
C THR A 121 -4.50 -4.95 -10.80
N ALA A 122 -5.21 -3.85 -11.08
CA ALA A 122 -6.52 -3.91 -11.72
C ALA A 122 -6.46 -4.54 -13.12
N LEU A 123 -5.45 -4.17 -13.93
CA LEU A 123 -5.21 -4.76 -15.25
C LEU A 123 -4.85 -6.25 -15.16
N ALA A 124 -4.02 -6.66 -14.19
CA ALA A 124 -3.61 -8.05 -14.04
C ALA A 124 -4.76 -8.99 -13.64
N LEU A 125 -5.77 -8.45 -12.93
CA LEU A 125 -6.92 -9.19 -12.38
C LEU A 125 -8.23 -8.96 -13.15
N GLY A 126 -8.26 -8.06 -14.13
CA GLY A 126 -9.49 -7.65 -14.81
C GLY A 126 -10.52 -6.98 -13.89
N ASN A 127 -10.08 -6.31 -12.81
CA ASN A 127 -10.98 -5.72 -11.83
C ASN A 127 -11.38 -4.29 -12.23
N GLY A 128 -12.58 -4.12 -12.80
CA GLY A 128 -13.08 -2.81 -13.23
C GLY A 128 -12.52 -2.33 -14.59
N VAL A 129 -11.72 -3.17 -15.25
CA VAL A 129 -11.16 -3.00 -16.59
C VAL A 129 -10.90 -4.38 -17.17
N ASP A 130 -10.82 -4.52 -18.50
CA ASP A 130 -10.45 -5.79 -19.12
C ASP A 130 -9.06 -6.25 -18.66
N GLU A 131 -8.90 -7.56 -18.46
CA GLU A 131 -7.61 -8.13 -18.07
C GLU A 131 -6.57 -7.90 -19.16
N ASN A 132 -5.44 -7.31 -18.78
CA ASN A 132 -4.29 -7.12 -19.65
C ASN A 132 -2.98 -7.23 -18.85
N ARG A 133 -2.49 -8.47 -18.73
CA ARG A 133 -1.25 -8.78 -18.00
C ARG A 133 -0.01 -8.14 -18.62
N ALA A 134 0.01 -7.91 -19.92
CA ALA A 134 1.17 -7.30 -20.59
C ALA A 134 1.32 -5.83 -20.18
N ASP A 135 0.23 -5.05 -20.24
CA ASP A 135 0.25 -3.66 -19.78
C ASP A 135 0.45 -3.58 -18.26
N ALA A 136 -0.13 -4.52 -17.49
CA ALA A 136 0.13 -4.61 -16.04
C ALA A 136 1.62 -4.77 -15.73
N LEU A 137 2.33 -5.68 -16.43
CA LEU A 137 3.77 -5.89 -16.25
C LEU A 137 4.57 -4.61 -16.53
N ASP A 138 4.21 -3.86 -17.56
CA ASP A 138 4.88 -2.60 -17.89
C ASP A 138 4.66 -1.54 -16.82
N TRP A 139 3.45 -1.42 -16.28
CA TRP A 139 3.19 -0.51 -15.15
C TRP A 139 3.88 -0.95 -13.86
N PHE A 140 3.93 -2.26 -13.56
CA PHE A 140 4.70 -2.76 -12.42
C PHE A 140 6.19 -2.43 -12.58
N ARG A 141 6.77 -2.57 -13.78
CA ARG A 141 8.16 -2.19 -14.07
C ARG A 141 8.41 -0.70 -13.84
N ARG A 142 7.48 0.17 -14.25
CA ARG A 142 7.56 1.63 -13.98
C ARG A 142 7.53 1.94 -12.49
N ALA A 143 6.62 1.34 -11.73
CA ALA A 143 6.56 1.49 -10.27
C ALA A 143 7.84 0.95 -9.59
N ALA A 144 8.34 -0.20 -10.05
CA ALA A 144 9.56 -0.82 -9.55
C ALA A 144 10.81 0.04 -9.80
N ALA A 145 10.87 0.77 -10.92
CA ALA A 145 11.95 1.72 -11.20
C ALA A 145 11.98 2.90 -10.22
N LEU A 146 10.84 3.21 -9.58
CA LEU A 146 10.73 4.19 -8.48
C LEU A 146 10.95 3.57 -7.09
N GLY A 147 11.31 2.28 -7.02
CA GLY A 147 11.57 1.58 -5.77
C GLY A 147 10.34 0.95 -5.10
N HIS A 148 9.19 0.86 -5.78
CA HIS A 148 7.97 0.30 -5.20
C HIS A 148 8.10 -1.22 -4.95
N ALA A 149 8.36 -1.60 -3.69
CA ALA A 149 8.71 -2.96 -3.28
C ALA A 149 7.67 -4.02 -3.68
N LYS A 150 6.37 -3.72 -3.52
CA LYS A 150 5.28 -4.65 -3.90
C LYS A 150 5.26 -4.92 -5.40
N SER A 151 5.54 -3.91 -6.23
CA SER A 151 5.60 -4.07 -7.68
C SER A 151 6.78 -4.94 -8.08
N ILE A 152 7.94 -4.77 -7.41
CA ILE A 152 9.11 -5.62 -7.62
C ILE A 152 8.75 -7.09 -7.33
N ASN A 153 8.06 -7.36 -6.22
CA ASN A 153 7.60 -8.71 -5.91
C ASN A 153 6.67 -9.27 -7.00
N LEU A 154 5.71 -8.48 -7.47
CA LEU A 154 4.77 -8.94 -8.50
C LEU A 154 5.47 -9.26 -9.82
N ILE A 155 6.50 -8.51 -10.24
CA ILE A 155 7.32 -8.85 -11.41
C ILE A 155 8.00 -10.22 -11.23
N GLY A 156 8.44 -10.55 -10.01
CA GLY A 156 8.96 -11.89 -9.68
C GLY A 156 7.97 -12.99 -10.02
N GLY A 157 6.69 -12.79 -9.69
CA GLY A 157 5.60 -13.72 -10.04
C GLY A 157 5.41 -13.92 -11.55
N PHE A 158 5.58 -12.87 -12.36
CA PHE A 158 5.51 -12.99 -13.81
C PHE A 158 6.62 -13.90 -14.39
N TYR A 159 7.83 -13.82 -13.84
CA TYR A 159 8.93 -14.71 -14.22
C TYR A 159 8.80 -16.10 -13.59
N GLU A 160 8.22 -16.23 -12.41
CA GLU A 160 8.00 -17.53 -11.79
C GLU A 160 6.95 -18.35 -12.55
N ASP A 161 5.82 -17.73 -12.87
CA ASP A 161 4.68 -18.40 -13.52
C ASP A 161 4.73 -18.37 -15.05
N GLY A 162 5.71 -17.66 -15.63
CA GLY A 162 5.83 -17.49 -17.09
C GLY A 162 4.65 -16.74 -17.72
N TRP A 163 4.10 -15.77 -17.00
CA TRP A 163 3.02 -14.93 -17.52
C TRP A 163 3.59 -13.84 -18.42
N VAL A 164 3.16 -13.79 -19.69
CA VAL A 164 3.60 -12.81 -20.71
C VAL A 164 5.08 -12.93 -21.11
N VAL A 165 5.95 -13.37 -20.21
CA VAL A 165 7.38 -13.63 -20.40
C VAL A 165 7.67 -15.12 -20.19
N ALA A 166 8.79 -15.60 -20.72
CA ALA A 166 9.24 -16.96 -20.42
C ALA A 166 9.54 -17.10 -18.92
N ALA A 167 9.19 -18.25 -18.35
CA ALA A 167 9.52 -18.54 -16.97
C ALA A 167 11.04 -18.54 -16.76
N ASP A 168 11.50 -17.88 -15.71
CA ASP A 168 12.91 -17.73 -15.37
C ASP A 168 13.07 -17.68 -13.84
N ALA A 169 13.52 -18.80 -13.28
CA ALA A 169 13.65 -18.98 -11.83
C ALA A 169 14.71 -18.06 -11.21
N ASP A 170 15.75 -17.66 -11.97
CA ASP A 170 16.80 -16.78 -11.46
C ASP A 170 16.36 -15.31 -11.46
N LEU A 171 15.63 -14.88 -12.49
CA LEU A 171 15.01 -13.57 -12.50
C LEU A 171 13.91 -13.44 -11.43
N ALA A 172 13.08 -14.47 -11.23
CA ALA A 172 12.10 -14.50 -10.15
C ALA A 172 12.80 -14.38 -8.78
N PHE A 173 13.87 -15.16 -8.56
CA PHE A 173 14.65 -15.12 -7.33
C PHE A 173 15.27 -13.73 -7.06
N ASP A 174 15.86 -13.07 -8.06
CA ASP A 174 16.42 -11.73 -7.88
C ASP A 174 15.34 -10.69 -7.56
N HIS A 175 14.19 -10.76 -8.23
CA HIS A 175 13.08 -9.83 -7.96
C HIS A 175 12.53 -10.02 -6.54
N TYR A 176 12.28 -11.26 -6.11
CA TYR A 176 11.84 -11.51 -4.73
C TYR A 176 12.89 -11.08 -3.71
N ARG A 177 14.19 -11.30 -3.96
CA ARG A 177 15.27 -10.77 -3.12
C ARG A 177 15.20 -9.26 -2.99
N ARG A 178 15.09 -8.54 -4.11
CA ARG A 178 15.02 -7.08 -4.12
C ARG A 178 13.78 -6.56 -3.40
N ALA A 179 12.63 -7.19 -3.59
CA ALA A 179 11.41 -6.85 -2.86
C ALA A 179 11.54 -7.10 -1.36
N ALA A 180 12.15 -8.23 -0.96
CA ALA A 180 12.40 -8.58 0.43
C ALA A 180 13.30 -7.55 1.13
N VAL A 181 14.41 -7.15 0.49
CA VAL A 181 15.33 -6.12 0.98
C VAL A 181 14.66 -4.75 1.05
N ALA A 182 13.75 -4.45 0.11
CA ALA A 182 12.95 -3.23 0.13
C ALA A 182 11.76 -3.27 1.13
N GLY A 183 11.63 -4.35 1.91
CA GLY A 183 10.68 -4.45 3.01
C GLY A 183 9.29 -5.00 2.65
N ASP A 184 9.07 -5.53 1.44
CA ASP A 184 7.81 -6.18 1.10
C ASP A 184 7.70 -7.56 1.74
N PHE A 185 6.74 -7.75 2.66
CA PHE A 185 6.58 -9.01 3.39
C PHE A 185 6.25 -10.22 2.48
N ARG A 186 5.57 -9.99 1.34
CA ARG A 186 5.33 -11.06 0.36
C ARG A 186 6.61 -11.43 -0.35
N GLY A 187 7.43 -10.44 -0.73
CA GLY A 187 8.77 -10.63 -1.25
C GLY A 187 9.68 -11.37 -0.27
N GLN A 188 9.63 -11.04 1.02
CA GLN A 188 10.37 -11.76 2.07
C GLN A 188 9.97 -13.24 2.13
N PHE A 189 8.66 -13.53 2.11
CA PHE A 189 8.16 -14.90 2.09
C PHE A 189 8.56 -15.65 0.81
N ASN A 190 8.34 -15.06 -0.36
CA ASN A 190 8.66 -15.68 -1.65
C ASN A 190 10.16 -15.93 -1.80
N TYR A 191 10.99 -14.99 -1.36
CA TYR A 191 12.45 -15.15 -1.36
C TYR A 191 12.89 -16.26 -0.42
N ALA A 192 12.31 -16.34 0.79
CA ALA A 192 12.60 -17.41 1.73
C ALA A 192 12.23 -18.79 1.19
N ARG A 193 11.06 -18.92 0.52
CA ARG A 193 10.66 -20.17 -0.12
C ARG A 193 11.70 -20.64 -1.14
N LEU A 194 12.11 -19.75 -2.05
CA LEU A 194 13.11 -20.10 -3.07
C LEU A 194 14.52 -20.33 -2.49
N LEU A 195 14.88 -19.68 -1.38
CA LEU A 195 16.12 -19.99 -0.65
C LEU A 195 16.11 -21.42 -0.12
N ALA A 196 15.00 -21.87 0.47
CA ALA A 196 14.88 -23.23 0.99
C ALA A 196 14.92 -24.28 -0.12
N GLU A 197 14.26 -24.03 -1.26
CA GLU A 197 14.34 -24.89 -2.45
C GLU A 197 15.79 -25.00 -2.98
N ARG A 198 16.61 -23.96 -2.78
CA ARG A 198 18.04 -23.93 -3.11
C ARG A 198 18.94 -24.45 -1.98
N GLY A 199 18.38 -25.09 -0.95
CA GLY A 199 19.12 -25.66 0.18
C GLY A 199 19.66 -24.66 1.20
N ARG A 200 19.28 -23.37 1.10
CA ARG A 200 19.71 -22.29 2.00
C ARG A 200 18.69 -22.07 3.12
N LEU A 201 18.48 -23.10 3.94
CA LEU A 201 17.41 -23.10 4.97
C LEU A 201 17.60 -22.04 6.06
N ASP A 202 18.82 -21.82 6.54
CA ASP A 202 19.08 -20.81 7.59
C ASP A 202 18.73 -19.39 7.11
N ASP A 203 19.12 -19.06 5.87
CA ASP A 203 18.76 -17.77 5.26
C ASP A 203 17.24 -17.65 5.07
N ALA A 204 16.58 -18.73 4.66
CA ALA A 204 15.13 -18.76 4.51
C ALA A 204 14.41 -18.46 5.82
N LEU A 205 14.82 -19.11 6.92
CA LEU A 205 14.26 -18.89 8.25
C LEU A 205 14.49 -17.45 8.74
N ALA A 206 15.68 -16.88 8.47
CA ALA A 206 15.99 -15.50 8.81
C ALA A 206 15.07 -14.49 8.11
N TRP A 207 14.65 -14.78 6.86
CA TRP A 207 13.67 -13.97 6.15
C TRP A 207 12.23 -14.20 6.63
N LEU A 208 11.83 -15.45 6.86
CA LEU A 208 10.49 -15.77 7.38
C LEU A 208 10.23 -15.10 8.73
N ALA A 209 11.24 -15.03 9.61
CA ALA A 209 11.14 -14.38 10.91
C ALA A 209 10.82 -12.87 10.82
N ARG A 210 11.09 -12.22 9.69
CA ARG A 210 10.81 -10.78 9.47
C ARG A 210 9.39 -10.53 8.98
N VAL A 211 8.75 -11.51 8.35
CA VAL A 211 7.44 -11.36 7.72
C VAL A 211 6.37 -10.83 8.70
N PRO A 212 6.23 -11.36 9.93
CA PRO A 212 5.17 -10.90 10.84
C PRO A 212 5.28 -9.43 11.26
N ALA A 213 6.45 -8.80 11.13
CA ALA A 213 6.63 -7.40 11.52
C ALA A 213 5.83 -6.42 10.64
N THR A 214 5.50 -6.80 9.41
CA THR A 214 4.82 -5.92 8.44
C THR A 214 3.68 -6.61 7.67
N ALA A 215 3.53 -7.92 7.80
CA ALA A 215 2.44 -8.67 7.19
C ALA A 215 1.09 -8.44 7.89
N THR A 216 0.00 -8.61 7.16
CA THR A 216 -1.33 -8.65 7.76
C THR A 216 -1.53 -9.94 8.56
N PRO A 217 -2.36 -9.95 9.62
CA PRO A 217 -2.66 -11.18 10.37
C PRO A 217 -3.13 -12.33 9.47
N ALA A 218 -4.02 -12.02 8.52
CA ALA A 218 -4.50 -12.99 7.53
C ALA A 218 -3.37 -13.59 6.65
N PHE A 219 -2.33 -12.81 6.34
CA PHE A 219 -1.17 -13.35 5.62
C PHE A 219 -0.29 -14.20 6.53
N VAL A 220 -0.07 -13.80 7.79
CA VAL A 220 0.68 -14.60 8.77
C VAL A 220 0.02 -15.95 9.00
N ALA A 221 -1.31 -16.00 9.08
CA ALA A 221 -2.06 -17.26 9.18
C ALA A 221 -1.87 -18.16 7.95
N LYS A 222 -1.96 -17.59 6.74
CA LYS A 222 -1.68 -18.32 5.48
C LYS A 222 -0.25 -18.84 5.42
N MET A 223 0.71 -18.01 5.81
CA MET A 223 2.12 -18.41 5.90
C MET A 223 2.30 -19.54 6.92
N ARG A 224 1.70 -19.46 8.10
CA ARG A 224 1.76 -20.55 9.11
C ARG A 224 1.25 -21.86 8.54
N ALA A 225 0.10 -21.85 7.86
CA ALA A 225 -0.47 -23.03 7.23
C ALA A 225 0.47 -23.62 6.17
N TYR A 226 1.05 -22.76 5.31
CA TYR A 226 2.04 -23.17 4.33
C TYR A 226 3.27 -23.82 4.98
N LEU A 227 3.83 -23.18 6.00
CA LEU A 227 5.02 -23.68 6.71
C LEU A 227 4.76 -25.00 7.44
N ALA A 228 3.58 -25.16 8.05
CA ALA A 228 3.18 -26.39 8.73
C ALA A 228 3.03 -27.59 7.78
N ALA A 229 2.64 -27.34 6.53
CA ALA A 229 2.54 -28.35 5.47
C ALA A 229 3.85 -28.56 4.69
N SER A 230 4.91 -27.81 5.01
CA SER A 230 6.17 -27.83 4.28
C SER A 230 6.89 -29.18 4.39
N PRO A 231 7.59 -29.65 3.33
CA PRO A 231 8.48 -30.82 3.42
C PRO A 231 9.67 -30.55 4.35
N PHE A 232 10.08 -29.28 4.51
CA PHE A 232 11.20 -28.90 5.37
C PHE A 232 10.80 -28.94 6.84
N GLU A 233 11.46 -29.78 7.63
CA GLU A 233 11.21 -29.87 9.07
C GLU A 233 11.38 -28.52 9.78
N ALA A 234 12.42 -27.76 9.41
CA ALA A 234 12.67 -26.44 9.98
C ALA A 234 11.52 -25.44 9.74
N PHE A 235 10.81 -25.54 8.61
CA PHE A 235 9.63 -24.70 8.36
C PHE A 235 8.46 -25.12 9.25
N ARG A 236 8.23 -26.43 9.43
CA ARG A 236 7.19 -26.92 10.35
C ARG A 236 7.45 -26.48 11.79
N GLN A 237 8.71 -26.51 12.22
CA GLN A 237 9.12 -25.98 13.52
C GLN A 237 8.90 -24.47 13.61
N ALA A 238 9.27 -23.69 12.58
CA ALA A 238 9.02 -22.25 12.53
C ALA A 238 7.53 -21.89 12.61
N ALA A 239 6.66 -22.70 11.98
CA ALA A 239 5.21 -22.51 12.02
C ALA A 239 4.64 -22.56 13.45
N ALA A 240 5.23 -23.36 14.34
CA ALA A 240 4.78 -23.49 15.73
C ALA A 240 4.99 -22.23 16.57
N TRP A 241 5.87 -21.31 16.13
CA TRP A 241 6.15 -20.04 16.80
C TRP A 241 5.32 -18.87 16.26
N LEU A 242 4.56 -19.08 15.19
CA LEU A 242 3.67 -18.07 14.63
C LEU A 242 2.31 -18.14 15.35
N PRO A 243 1.66 -16.99 15.59
CA PRO A 243 0.37 -16.98 16.25
C PRO A 243 -0.66 -17.81 15.47
N PRO A 244 -1.58 -18.50 16.18
CA PRO A 244 -2.72 -19.16 15.56
C PRO A 244 -3.58 -18.14 14.78
N ASP A 245 -4.52 -18.64 13.98
CA ASP A 245 -5.43 -17.75 13.26
C ASP A 245 -6.41 -17.23 14.31
N ASP A 246 -6.28 -15.97 14.73
CA ASP A 246 -7.24 -15.32 15.63
C ASP A 246 -8.50 -15.00 14.82
N GLN A 247 -9.25 -16.04 14.43
CA GLN A 247 -10.67 -15.89 14.08
C GLN A 247 -11.50 -15.89 15.37
N GLU A 248 -11.27 -14.90 16.22
CA GLU A 248 -12.26 -14.44 17.18
C GLU A 248 -12.30 -12.92 17.09
N PHE A 249 -13.30 -12.39 16.38
CA PHE A 249 -14.20 -11.29 16.79
C PHE A 249 -15.14 -11.01 15.58
N VAL A 250 -16.32 -11.64 15.57
CA VAL A 250 -17.65 -11.09 15.98
C VAL A 250 -18.37 -10.38 14.81
N SER A 251 -19.59 -10.85 14.59
CA SER A 251 -20.67 -10.31 13.74
C SER A 251 -20.84 -8.80 13.78
#